data_AF-G5QHZ2-F1
#
_entry.id   AF-G5QHZ2-F1
#
_cell.length_a   1.000
_cell.length_b   1.000
_cell.length_c   1.000
_cell.angle_alpha   90.00
_cell.angle_beta   90.00
_cell.angle_gamma   90.00
#
_symmetry.space_group_name_H-M   'P 1'
#
loop_
_entity.id
_entity.type
_entity.pdbx_description
1 polymer ?
#
loop_
_entity_poly.entity_id
_entity_poly.type
_entity_poly.pdbx_seq_one_letter_code
_entity_poly.pdbx_strand_id
1 'polypeptide(L)' 'MALSAGVNGIYLSRTNLDVAFDDNGRQIHPLAARLTGNVAGVMKLLNHCGWQAEPDDDTSLPYQFTLMARLEA' A
#
# COMPACT_ATOMS: atom_id res chain seq x y z
N MET A 1 -10.79 6.34 -14.25
CA MET A 1 -11.26 6.46 -12.85
C MET A 1 -10.76 7.79 -12.31
N ALA A 2 -11.64 8.78 -12.13
CA ALA A 2 -11.24 10.10 -11.64
C ALA A 2 -10.98 10.01 -10.13
N LEU A 3 -9.74 10.25 -9.72
CA LEU A 3 -9.34 10.22 -8.32
C LEU A 3 -9.54 11.60 -7.72
N SER A 4 -10.54 11.72 -6.84
CA SER A 4 -10.81 12.95 -6.09
C SER A 4 -9.66 13.20 -5.12
N ALA A 5 -8.98 14.34 -5.25
CA ALA A 5 -7.94 14.76 -4.30
C ALA A 5 -8.48 15.02 -2.88
N GLY A 6 -9.80 15.14 -2.71
CA GLY A 6 -10.43 15.40 -1.42
C GLY A 6 -10.76 14.14 -0.59
N VAL A 7 -10.60 12.94 -1.15
CA VAL A 7 -10.95 11.68 -0.47
C VAL A 7 -9.72 10.79 -0.40
N ASN A 8 -9.35 10.38 0.81
CA ASN A 8 -8.28 9.42 1.01
C ASN A 8 -8.75 8.02 0.57
N GLY A 9 -7.98 7.36 -0.28
CA GLY A 9 -8.30 6.03 -0.79
C GLY A 9 -7.07 5.14 -0.87
N ILE A 10 -7.24 3.89 -0.46
CA ILE A 10 -6.25 2.81 -0.57
C ILE A 10 -6.87 1.75 -1.46
N TYR A 11 -6.30 1.54 -2.64
CA TYR A 11 -6.76 0.52 -3.58
C TYR A 11 -5.72 -0.59 -3.64
N LEU A 12 -6.15 -1.83 -3.55
CA LEU A 12 -5.27 -3.00 -3.56
C LEU A 12 -5.56 -3.86 -4.80
N SER A 13 -4.51 -4.41 -5.39
CA SER A 13 -4.68 -5.43 -6.42
C SER A 13 -5.17 -6.72 -5.78
N ARG A 14 -6.33 -7.24 -6.24
CA ARG A 14 -6.89 -8.48 -5.71
C ARG A 14 -5.96 -9.67 -5.94
N THR A 15 -5.43 -9.80 -7.15
CA THR A 15 -4.53 -10.91 -7.51
C THR A 15 -3.23 -10.88 -6.72
N ASN A 16 -2.73 -9.69 -6.38
CA ASN A 16 -1.56 -9.56 -5.52
C ASN A 16 -1.89 -9.83 -4.05
N LEU A 17 -3.10 -9.46 -3.58
CA LEU A 17 -3.57 -9.82 -2.24
C LEU A 17 -3.66 -11.34 -2.05
N ASP A 18 -4.11 -12.07 -3.08
CA ASP A 18 -4.26 -13.53 -3.04
C ASP A 18 -2.91 -14.27 -2.87
N VAL A 19 -1.77 -13.61 -3.14
CA VAL A 19 -0.43 -14.21 -3.02
C VAL A 19 0.48 -13.50 -2.01
N ALA A 20 0.09 -12.34 -1.48
CA ALA A 20 0.96 -11.51 -0.64
C ALA A 20 1.20 -12.10 0.76
N PHE A 21 0.35 -13.02 1.22
CA PHE A 21 0.40 -13.59 2.56
C PHE A 21 0.44 -15.11 2.51
N ASP A 22 1.12 -15.71 3.47
CA ASP A 22 1.07 -17.16 3.70
C ASP A 22 -0.22 -17.58 4.44
N ASP A 23 -0.40 -18.89 4.62
CA ASP A 23 -1.56 -19.47 5.32
C ASP A 23 -1.68 -19.03 6.79
N ASN A 24 -0.60 -18.50 7.38
CA ASN A 24 -0.57 -17.96 8.73
C ASN A 24 -0.85 -16.46 8.79
N GLY A 25 -1.12 -15.82 7.65
CA GLY A 25 -1.34 -14.37 7.53
C GLY A 25 -0.05 -13.54 7.62
N ARG A 26 1.13 -14.16 7.49
CA ARG A 26 2.41 -13.44 7.42
C ARG A 26 2.61 -12.95 5.99
N GLN A 27 2.99 -11.69 5.85
CA GLN A 27 3.30 -11.16 4.54
C GLN A 27 4.61 -11.77 4.01
N ILE A 28 4.55 -12.31 2.79
CA ILE A 28 5.68 -12.93 2.08
C ILE A 28 6.04 -12.19 0.78
N HIS A 29 5.12 -11.39 0.24
CA HIS A 29 5.38 -10.52 -0.90
C HIS A 29 4.85 -9.11 -0.67
N PRO A 30 5.48 -8.08 -1.26
CA PRO A 30 4.96 -6.71 -1.21
C PRO A 30 3.55 -6.61 -1.77
N LEU A 31 2.73 -5.80 -1.10
CA LEU A 31 1.36 -5.56 -1.53
C LEU A 31 1.31 -4.29 -2.40
N ALA A 32 1.05 -4.45 -3.68
CA ALA A 32 0.84 -3.36 -4.62
C ALA A 32 -0.44 -2.61 -4.27
N ALA A 33 -0.27 -1.32 -4.02
CA ALA A 33 -1.33 -0.41 -3.60
C ALA A 33 -1.32 0.87 -4.42
N ARG A 34 -2.49 1.50 -4.53
CA ARG A 34 -2.62 2.87 -5.02
C ARG A 34 -3.14 3.76 -3.89
N LEU A 35 -2.38 4.79 -3.54
CA LEU A 35 -2.69 5.72 -2.45
C LEU A 35 -3.10 7.08 -2.99
N THR A 36 -4.22 7.62 -2.51
CA THR A 36 -4.84 8.81 -3.12
C THR A 36 -5.36 9.77 -2.06
N GLY A 37 -5.64 11.01 -2.44
CA GLY A 37 -5.97 12.08 -1.51
C GLY A 37 -4.71 12.64 -0.82
N ASN A 38 -4.73 12.76 0.51
CA ASN A 38 -3.57 13.17 1.30
C ASN A 38 -2.61 11.98 1.49
N VAL A 39 -1.83 11.67 0.45
CA VAL A 39 -0.88 10.55 0.44
C VAL A 39 0.09 10.61 1.62
N ALA A 40 0.65 11.78 1.93
CA ALA A 40 1.56 11.93 3.06
C ALA A 40 0.89 11.62 4.41
N GLY A 41 -0.37 12.02 4.59
CA GLY A 41 -1.17 11.67 5.76
C GLY A 41 -1.49 10.17 5.84
N VAL A 42 -1.84 9.56 4.71
CA VAL A 42 -2.10 8.11 4.61
C VAL A 42 -0.84 7.30 4.92
N MET A 43 0.32 7.69 4.40
CA MET A 43 1.60 7.03 4.72
C MET A 43 1.94 7.10 6.21
N LYS A 44 1.69 8.25 6.86
CA LYS A 44 1.87 8.39 8.32
C LYS A 44 0.94 7.46 9.10
N LEU A 45 -0.33 7.35 8.68
CA LEU A 45 -1.29 6.43 9.30
C LEU A 45 -0.85 4.97 9.14
N LEU A 46 -0.47 4.57 7.93
CA LEU A 46 0.04 3.22 7.65
C LEU A 46 1.24 2.90 8.55
N ASN A 47 2.20 3.82 8.67
CA ASN A 47 3.38 3.63 9.52
C ASN A 47 3.02 3.40 10.99
N HIS A 48 2.04 4.15 11.50
CA HIS A 48 1.52 3.96 12.86
C HIS A 48 0.78 2.63 13.05
N CYS A 49 0.22 2.07 11.98
CA CYS A 49 -0.44 0.76 11.96
C CYS A 49 0.51 -0.40 11.66
N GLY A 50 1.83 -0.18 11.67
CA GLY A 50 2.83 -1.22 11.40
C GLY A 50 3.07 -1.50 9.92
N TRP A 51 2.59 -0.64 9.01
CA TRP A 51 2.76 -0.76 7.57
C TRP A 51 3.72 0.30 7.03
N GLN A 52 4.72 -0.12 6.26
CA GLN A 52 5.60 0.75 5.50
C GLN A 52 5.09 0.84 4.07
N ALA A 53 4.93 2.07 3.57
CA ALA A 53 4.57 2.33 2.18
C ALA A 53 5.79 2.90 1.45
N GLU A 54 6.17 2.30 0.33
CA GLU A 54 7.29 2.74 -0.50
C GLU A 54 6.76 3.06 -1.91
N PRO A 55 7.17 4.18 -2.53
CA PRO A 55 6.81 4.45 -3.92
C PRO A 55 7.28 3.31 -4.82
N ASP A 56 6.46 2.94 -5.80
CA ASP A 56 6.92 2.05 -6.87
C ASP A 56 8.00 2.78 -7.69
N ASP A 57 9.09 2.08 -8.01
CA ASP A 57 10.19 2.64 -8.82
C ASP A 57 9.74 2.96 -10.26
N ASP A 58 8.60 2.38 -10.68
CA ASP A 58 7.96 2.73 -11.95
C ASP A 58 7.27 4.09 -11.89
N THR A 59 8.05 5.13 -12.22
CA THR A 59 7.59 6.53 -12.32
C THR A 59 6.44 6.77 -13.32
N SER A 60 6.09 5.79 -14.16
CA SER A 60 4.98 5.92 -15.12
C SER A 60 3.60 5.84 -14.47
N LEU A 61 3.52 5.34 -13.23
CA LEU A 61 2.27 5.15 -12.50
C LEU A 61 2.24 6.03 -11.25
N PRO A 62 1.79 7.29 -11.36
CA PRO A 62 1.67 8.14 -10.19
C PRO A 62 0.70 7.49 -9.19
N TYR A 63 0.99 7.66 -7.90
CA TYR A 63 0.22 7.13 -6.78
C TYR A 63 0.38 5.63 -6.50
N GLN A 64 1.34 4.96 -7.13
CA GLN A 64 1.61 3.54 -6.93
C GLN A 64 2.65 3.33 -5.83
N PHE A 65 2.35 2.40 -4.93
CA PHE A 65 3.15 2.09 -3.75
C PHE A 65 3.20 0.59 -3.53
N THR A 66 4.25 0.12 -2.88
CA THR A 66 4.31 -1.20 -2.25
C THR A 66 4.11 -1.05 -0.74
N LEU A 67 3.29 -1.92 -0.15
CA LEU A 67 3.06 -1.96 1.29
C LEU A 67 3.74 -3.18 1.89
N MET A 68 4.49 -2.96 2.97
CA MET A 68 5.18 -3.98 3.74
C MET A 68 4.76 -3.89 5.21
N ALA A 69 4.28 -4.99 5.78
CA ALA A 69 4.07 -5.17 7.19
C ALA A 69 5.43 -5.24 7.88
N ARG A 70 5.60 -4.45 8.93
CA ARG A 70 6.80 -4.54 9.77
C ARG A 70 6.70 -5.83 10.57
N LEU A 71 7.68 -6.71 10.40
CA LEU A 71 7.92 -7.79 11.35
C LEU A 71 8.25 -7.12 12.69
N GLU A 72 7.39 -7.30 13.69
CA GLU A 72 7.76 -7.04 15.07
C GLU A 72 8.95 -7.98 15.38
N ALA A 73 10.09 -7.39 15.74
CA ALA A 73 11.30 -8.12 16.11
C ALA A 73 11.17 -8.72 17.51
#